data_AF-A0A7I0J696-F1
#
_entry.id   AF-A0A7I0J696-F1
#
_cell.length_a   1.000
_cell.length_b   1.000
_cell.length_c   1.000
_cell.angle_alpha   90.00
_cell.angle_beta   90.00
_cell.angle_gamma   90.00
#
_symmetry.space_group_name_H-M   'P 1'
#
loop_
_entity.id
_entity.type
_entity.pdbx_description
1 polymer ?
#
loop_
_entity_poly.entity_id
_entity_poly.type
_entity_poly.pdbx_seq_one_letter_code
_entity_poly.pdbx_strand_id
1 'polypeptide(L)'
;IAGLAQHGRPIQYAHVPEPLALWDVWTKIAAGPVAFEAPSAGFALDWLTLQAWRRRDVGFATLTHAAGVSSTGDPALDLRLPFDEPYRISEHTARDLRRGV
;
A
#
# COMPACT_ATOMS: atom_id res chain seq x y z
N ILE A 1 -0.65 -8.09 -14.23
CA ILE A 1 -1.57 -8.16 -13.06
C ILE A 1 -2.22 -9.54 -12.94
N ALA A 2 -2.84 -10.10 -14.00
CA ALA A 2 -3.42 -11.44 -13.96
C ALA A 2 -2.45 -12.53 -13.47
N GLY A 3 -1.19 -12.51 -13.90
CA GLY A 3 -0.19 -13.49 -13.44
C GLY A 3 0.11 -13.44 -11.94
N LEU A 4 0.13 -12.25 -11.31
CA LEU A 4 0.30 -12.13 -9.86
C LEU A 4 -0.93 -12.64 -9.11
N ALA A 5 -2.13 -12.35 -9.61
CA ALA A 5 -3.36 -12.85 -9.01
C ALA A 5 -3.51 -14.38 -9.14
N GLN A 6 -2.96 -14.98 -10.20
CA GLN A 6 -3.08 -16.42 -10.48
C GLN A 6 -1.95 -17.26 -9.89
N HIS A 7 -0.73 -16.72 -9.85
CA HIS A 7 0.47 -17.47 -9.48
C HIS A 7 1.23 -16.87 -8.29
N GLY A 8 0.93 -15.63 -7.94
CA GLY A 8 1.54 -14.96 -6.79
C GLY A 8 1.12 -15.63 -5.49
N ARG A 9 2.01 -15.52 -4.50
CA ARG A 9 1.75 -15.92 -3.12
C ARG A 9 2.04 -14.72 -2.22
N PRO A 10 1.20 -14.45 -1.20
CA PRO A 10 1.54 -13.49 -0.16
C PRO A 10 2.90 -13.82 0.46
N ILE A 11 3.60 -12.78 0.92
CA ILE A 11 4.79 -12.96 1.75
C ILE A 11 4.34 -13.60 3.06
N GLN A 12 4.91 -14.75 3.41
CA GLN A 12 4.61 -15.46 4.65
C GLN A 12 5.59 -15.00 5.73
N TYR A 13 5.22 -13.97 6.49
CA TYR A 13 6.09 -13.50 7.57
C TYR A 13 6.40 -14.62 8.57
N ALA A 14 7.64 -14.65 9.07
CA ALA A 14 8.12 -15.72 9.95
C ALA A 14 7.33 -15.83 11.27
N HIS A 15 6.70 -14.73 11.69
CA HIS A 15 5.87 -14.66 12.90
C HIS A 15 4.39 -14.97 12.66
N VAL A 16 3.97 -15.22 11.42
CA VAL A 16 2.60 -15.61 11.05
C VAL A 16 2.62 -17.11 10.74
N PRO A 17 2.16 -17.98 11.66
CA PRO A 17 2.24 -19.43 11.47
C PRO A 17 1.19 -19.96 10.49
N GLU A 18 0.03 -19.31 10.38
CA GLU A 18 -1.02 -19.72 9.45
C GLU A 18 -0.69 -19.31 8.01
N PRO A 19 -0.84 -20.20 7.01
CA PRO A 19 -0.64 -19.86 5.61
C PRO A 19 -1.58 -18.74 5.14
N LEU A 20 -1.02 -17.69 4.54
CA LEU A 20 -1.77 -16.59 3.95
C LEU A 20 -2.21 -16.93 2.52
N ALA A 21 -3.50 -16.75 2.24
CA ALA A 21 -4.05 -16.73 0.90
C ALA A 21 -4.16 -15.30 0.37
N LEU A 22 -4.32 -15.16 -0.95
CA LEU A 22 -4.37 -13.85 -1.58
C LEU A 22 -5.51 -12.97 -1.05
N TRP A 23 -6.67 -13.57 -0.73
CA TRP A 23 -7.82 -12.85 -0.19
C TRP A 23 -7.61 -12.34 1.24
N ASP A 24 -6.63 -12.86 1.98
CA ASP A 24 -6.32 -12.40 3.34
C ASP A 24 -5.63 -11.03 3.33
N VAL A 25 -4.93 -10.70 2.23
CA VAL A 25 -4.09 -9.50 2.12
C VAL A 25 -4.54 -8.55 1.01
N TRP A 26 -5.22 -9.04 -0.03
CA TRP A 26 -5.72 -8.23 -1.13
C TRP A 26 -7.08 -7.61 -0.80
N THR A 27 -7.07 -6.40 -0.21
CA THR A 27 -8.28 -5.68 0.17
C THR A 27 -8.93 -4.95 -1.02
N LYS A 28 -10.23 -4.61 -0.89
CA LYS A 28 -11.01 -3.91 -1.92
C LYS A 28 -10.49 -2.51 -2.29
N ILE A 29 -9.63 -1.93 -1.46
CA ILE A 29 -9.05 -0.60 -1.67
C ILE A 29 -7.69 -0.65 -2.40
N ALA A 30 -7.11 -1.84 -2.55
CA ALA A 30 -5.89 -2.03 -3.31
C ALA A 30 -6.17 -2.09 -4.82
N ALA A 31 -5.50 -1.24 -5.59
CA ALA A 31 -5.65 -1.19 -7.05
C ALA A 31 -5.06 -2.41 -7.79
N GLY A 32 -4.29 -3.26 -7.11
CA GLY A 32 -3.68 -4.48 -7.65
C GLY A 32 -3.58 -5.58 -6.58
N PRO A 33 -3.16 -6.80 -6.97
CA PRO A 33 -3.06 -7.96 -6.09
C PRO A 33 -1.83 -7.86 -5.20
N VAL A 34 -1.87 -6.89 -4.28
CA VAL A 34 -0.84 -6.61 -3.29
C VAL A 34 -1.47 -6.54 -1.91
N ALA A 35 -0.68 -6.85 -0.89
CA ALA A 35 -1.07 -6.55 0.49
C ALA A 35 -1.27 -5.04 0.64
N PHE A 36 -2.35 -4.64 1.30
CA PHE A 36 -2.61 -3.23 1.61
C PHE A 36 -2.76 -3.04 3.11
N GLU A 37 -1.98 -2.11 3.64
CA GLU A 37 -2.12 -1.58 5.00
C GLU A 37 -2.40 -0.08 4.91
N ALA A 38 -3.34 0.41 5.72
CA ALA A 38 -3.61 1.84 5.77
C ALA A 38 -2.45 2.56 6.50
N PRO A 39 -1.97 3.71 5.98
CA PRO A 39 -0.88 4.44 6.63
C PRO A 39 -1.36 4.94 7.99
N SER A 40 -0.61 4.61 9.06
CA SER A 40 -1.01 4.91 10.45
C SER A 40 -1.23 6.40 10.73
N ALA A 41 -0.49 7.28 10.04
CA ALA A 41 -0.71 8.73 10.08
C ALA A 41 -2.13 9.14 9.62
N GLY A 42 -2.78 8.31 8.79
CA GLY A 42 -4.16 8.50 8.36
C GLY A 42 -5.20 8.06 9.39
N PHE A 43 -4.83 7.31 10.44
CA PHE A 43 -5.80 6.82 11.44
C PHE A 43 -6.47 7.95 12.24
N ALA A 44 -5.81 9.10 12.33
CA ALA A 44 -6.36 10.31 12.95
C ALA A 44 -7.37 11.04 12.05
N LEU A 45 -7.49 10.69 10.77
CA LEU A 45 -8.37 11.35 9.81
C LEU A 45 -9.69 10.61 9.69
N ASP A 46 -10.77 11.23 10.17
CA ASP A 46 -12.12 10.70 10.01
C ASP A 46 -12.83 11.27 8.77
N TRP A 47 -13.97 10.64 8.42
CA TRP A 47 -14.75 11.07 7.26
C TRP A 47 -15.32 12.49 7.42
N LEU A 48 -15.63 12.96 8.63
CA LEU A 48 -16.16 14.31 8.84
C LEU A 48 -15.10 15.36 8.53
N THR A 49 -13.85 15.12 8.94
CA THR A 49 -12.69 15.96 8.67
C THR A 49 -12.43 16.03 7.17
N LEU A 50 -12.41 14.88 6.49
CA LEU A 50 -12.21 14.83 5.04
C LEU A 50 -13.32 15.58 4.28
N GLN A 51 -14.58 15.45 4.72
CA GLN A 51 -15.71 16.19 4.13
C GLN A 51 -15.61 17.69 4.39
N ALA A 52 -15.19 18.12 5.59
CA ALA A 52 -15.00 19.53 5.90
C ALA A 52 -13.90 20.17 5.05
N TRP A 53 -12.82 19.46 4.75
CA TRP A 53 -11.77 19.91 3.84
C TRP A 53 -12.25 19.99 2.40
N ARG A 54 -12.99 18.98 1.91
CA ARG A 54 -13.60 19.02 0.57
C ARG A 54 -14.53 20.21 0.38
N ARG A 55 -15.33 20.57 1.39
CA ARG A 55 -16.22 21.76 1.36
C ARG A 55 -15.45 23.09 1.34
N ARG A 56 -14.16 23.08 1.66
CA ARG A 56 -13.26 24.25 1.60
C ARG A 56 -12.32 24.16 0.40
N ASP A 57 -12.66 23.37 -0.61
CA ASP A 57 -11.90 23.18 -1.84
C ASP A 57 -10.47 22.66 -1.63
N VAL A 58 -10.22 21.97 -0.52
CA VAL A 58 -8.94 21.26 -0.29
C VAL A 58 -8.88 20.04 -1.23
N GLY A 59 -7.91 20.07 -2.13
CA GLY A 59 -7.60 18.96 -3.03
C GLY A 59 -6.94 17.78 -2.32
N PHE A 60 -7.15 16.58 -2.85
CA PHE A 60 -6.48 15.36 -2.39
C PHE A 60 -5.85 14.68 -3.58
N ALA A 61 -4.59 14.26 -3.44
CA ALA A 61 -3.88 13.46 -4.41
C ALA A 61 -3.28 12.24 -3.71
N THR A 62 -3.19 11.10 -4.40
CA THR A 62 -2.73 9.84 -3.82
C THR A 62 -1.41 9.39 -4.45
N LEU A 63 -0.61 8.68 -3.68
CA LEU A 63 0.54 7.92 -4.18
C LEU A 63 0.44 6.49 -3.64
N THR A 64 1.13 5.57 -4.29
CA THR A 64 1.30 4.21 -3.78
C THR A 64 2.72 4.06 -3.29
N HIS A 65 2.90 3.56 -2.08
CA HIS A 65 4.20 3.28 -1.48
C HIS A 65 4.24 1.81 -1.07
N ALA A 66 5.28 1.08 -1.47
CA ALA A 66 5.52 -0.25 -0.93
C ALA A 66 6.17 -0.08 0.44
N ALA A 67 5.46 -0.47 1.50
CA ALA A 67 6.03 -0.49 2.85
C ALA A 67 7.12 -1.57 2.96
N GLY A 68 8.12 -1.32 3.80
CA GLY A 68 9.16 -2.29 4.11
C GLY A 68 8.61 -3.60 4.67
N VAL A 69 9.33 -4.68 4.40
CA VAL A 69 9.02 -6.03 4.90
C VAL A 69 9.98 -6.38 6.04
N SER A 70 9.43 -6.89 7.15
CA SER A 70 10.22 -7.25 8.35
C SER A 70 10.74 -8.69 8.33
N SER A 71 10.16 -9.53 7.48
CA SER A 71 10.64 -10.89 7.15
C SER A 71 10.01 -11.31 5.82
N THR A 72 10.45 -12.43 5.27
CA THR A 72 9.88 -13.04 4.07
C THR A 72 9.43 -14.47 4.30
N GLY A 73 9.81 -15.05 5.44
CA GLY A 73 9.64 -16.48 5.75
C GLY A 73 10.77 -17.36 5.22
N ASP A 74 11.67 -16.80 4.41
CA ASP A 74 12.89 -17.46 3.93
C ASP A 74 14.12 -16.87 4.65
N PRO A 75 14.81 -17.65 5.50
CA PRO A 75 15.98 -17.16 6.23
C PRO A 75 17.11 -16.64 5.35
N ALA A 76 17.31 -17.20 4.14
CA ALA A 76 18.37 -16.76 3.25
C ALA A 76 18.02 -15.42 2.59
N LEU A 77 16.73 -15.20 2.29
CA LEU A 77 16.24 -13.93 1.77
C LEU A 77 16.22 -12.85 2.85
N ASP A 78 15.89 -13.21 4.09
CA ASP A 78 15.84 -12.29 5.24
C ASP A 78 17.20 -11.69 5.59
N LEU A 79 18.31 -12.40 5.29
CA LEU A 79 19.68 -11.87 5.41
C LEU A 79 19.95 -10.67 4.48
N ARG A 80 19.09 -10.43 3.48
CA ARG A 80 19.24 -9.35 2.51
C ARG A 80 18.36 -8.14 2.81
N LEU A 81 17.59 -8.18 3.89
CA LEU A 81 16.78 -7.05 4.33
C LEU A 81 17.67 -5.91 4.86
N PRO A 82 17.21 -4.64 4.76
CA PRO A 82 15.95 -4.21 4.16
C PRO A 82 16.00 -4.18 2.63
N PHE A 83 14.84 -4.40 1.98
CA PHE A 83 14.69 -4.18 0.55
C PHE A 83 14.30 -2.72 0.25
N ASP A 84 14.53 -2.30 -0.99
CA ASP A 84 14.07 -1.02 -1.50
C ASP A 84 12.54 -0.91 -1.35
N GLU A 85 12.08 0.31 -1.03
CA GLU A 85 10.66 0.65 -0.89
C GLU A 85 10.20 1.47 -2.11
N PRO A 86 9.85 0.81 -3.23
CA PRO A 86 9.44 1.52 -4.43
C PRO A 86 8.11 2.24 -4.21
N TYR A 87 7.98 3.40 -4.81
CA TYR A 87 6.75 4.18 -4.83
C TYR A 87 6.30 4.49 -6.25
N ARG A 88 5.02 4.82 -6.40
CA ARG A 88 4.41 5.23 -7.66
C ARG A 88 3.61 6.50 -7.46
N ILE A 89 4.01 7.55 -8.18
CA ILE A 89 3.23 8.76 -8.36
C ILE A 89 2.48 8.61 -9.69
N SER A 90 1.14 8.67 -9.65
CA SER A 90 0.35 8.60 -10.88
C SER A 90 0.50 9.89 -11.70
N GLU A 91 0.28 9.82 -13.01
CA GLU A 91 0.25 11.03 -13.86
C GLU A 91 -0.81 12.03 -13.40
N HIS A 92 -1.93 11.54 -12.85
CA HIS A 92 -2.97 12.37 -12.28
C HIS A 92 -2.46 13.14 -11.06
N THR A 93 -1.85 12.44 -10.09
CA THR A 93 -1.20 13.02 -8.91
C THR A 93 -0.14 14.04 -9.29
N ALA A 94 0.72 13.70 -10.26
CA ALA A 94 1.77 14.61 -10.73
C ALA A 94 1.18 15.87 -11.40
N ARG A 95 0.04 15.75 -12.08
CA ARG A 95 -0.66 16.88 -12.69
C ARG A 95 -1.31 17.77 -11.64
N ASP A 96 -1.92 17.20 -10.63
CA ASP A 96 -2.57 17.95 -9.54
C ASP A 96 -1.53 18.75 -8.75
N LEU A 97 -0.36 18.16 -8.46
CA LEU A 97 0.75 18.87 -7.82
C LEU A 97 1.27 20.06 -8.65
N ARG A 98 1.34 19.93 -9.97
CA ARG A 98 1.78 21.03 -10.86
C ARG A 98 0.75 22.16 -10.96
N ARG A 99 -0.53 21.90 -10.70
CA ARG A 99 -1.61 22.89 -10.71
C ARG A 99 -1.73 23.66 -9.40
N GLY A 100 -1.13 23.15 -8.32
CA GLY A 100 -1.27 23.64 -6.95
C GLY A 100 -0.08 24.44 -6.41
N VAL A 101 0.70 25.09 -7.28
CA VAL A 101 1.71 26.10 -6.90
C VAL A 101 1.32 27.45 -7.51
#